data_AF-A0A9X4ASR6-F1
#
_entry.id   AF-A0A9X4ASR6-F1
#
_cell.length_a   1.000
_cell.length_b   1.000
_cell.length_c   1.000
_cell.angle_alpha   90.00
_cell.angle_beta   90.00
_cell.angle_gamma   90.00
#
_symmetry.space_group_name_H-M   'P 1'
#
loop_
_entity.id
_entity.type
_entity.pdbx_description
1 polymer ?
#
loop_
_entity_poly.entity_id
_entity_poly.type
_entity_poly.pdbx_seq_one_letter_code
_entity_poly.pdbx_strand_id
1 'polypeptide(L)'
;MTSPLLLVTLRPMQRETTTDEETQPQAEGPAKPLFTPSPRRRRLLSLLLLAGGGAAFLSLSPHWPKERSVDFRLDGETGTVVGFDVTWSRAGGEAEAVSGSSFHFEPGRAPKIVHTSVHLPDGSYALDIRIDRADRSDSMQRTLTLGDAEQITVPLR
;
A
#
# COMPACT_ATOMS: atom_id res chain seq x y z
N MET A 1 -35.32 47.73 7.30
CA MET A 1 -34.19 48.63 7.01
C MET A 1 -33.32 47.90 5.99
N THR A 2 -33.54 48.12 4.69
CA THR A 2 -32.90 49.14 3.83
C THR A 2 -31.66 48.56 3.12
N SER A 3 -31.80 48.25 1.83
CA SER A 3 -30.69 48.02 0.89
C SER A 3 -29.81 49.28 0.75
N PRO A 4 -28.54 49.10 0.36
CA PRO A 4 -28.11 49.65 -0.94
C PRO A 4 -27.16 48.67 -1.67
N LEU A 5 -27.36 48.35 -2.96
CA LEU A 5 -26.98 49.13 -4.15
C LEU A 5 -25.54 49.70 -4.07
N LEU A 6 -24.59 49.03 -4.71
CA LEU A 6 -23.38 49.68 -5.22
C LEU A 6 -23.05 49.14 -6.62
N LEU A 7 -23.49 49.95 -7.58
CA LEU A 7 -23.06 49.99 -8.97
C LEU A 7 -21.57 50.35 -8.99
N VAL A 8 -20.70 49.51 -9.55
CA VAL A 8 -19.35 49.90 -9.93
C VAL A 8 -19.19 49.68 -11.42
N THR A 9 -19.41 50.77 -12.14
CA THR A 9 -18.97 51.02 -13.51
C THR A 9 -17.46 51.14 -13.53
N LEU A 10 -16.77 50.26 -14.26
CA LEU A 10 -15.46 50.57 -14.83
C LEU A 10 -15.43 50.18 -16.30
N ARG A 11 -15.24 51.23 -17.09
CA ARG A 11 -15.22 51.33 -18.54
C ARG A 11 -13.76 51.19 -18.97
N PRO A 12 -13.35 50.16 -19.73
CA PRO A 12 -12.08 50.19 -20.42
C PRO A 12 -12.24 50.79 -21.82
N MET A 13 -11.27 51.64 -22.13
CA MET A 13 -11.09 52.43 -23.34
C MET A 13 -11.14 51.61 -24.63
N GLN A 14 -11.69 52.27 -25.65
CA GLN A 14 -11.56 51.95 -27.05
C GLN A 14 -10.10 51.77 -27.45
N ARG A 15 -9.82 50.66 -28.14
CA ARG A 15 -8.80 50.65 -29.20
C ARG A 15 -9.54 50.62 -30.52
N GLU A 16 -9.44 51.73 -31.23
CA GLU A 16 -9.70 51.81 -32.65
C GLU A 16 -8.59 51.02 -33.36
N THR A 17 -8.97 49.92 -34.01
CA THR A 17 -8.17 49.30 -35.06
C THR A 17 -9.08 49.16 -36.26
N THR A 18 -8.86 50.09 -37.19
CA THR A 18 -8.97 50.00 -38.65
C THR A 18 -9.95 48.96 -39.20
N THR A 19 -11.04 49.48 -39.75
CA THR A 19 -11.86 48.87 -40.79
C THR A 19 -10.99 48.48 -41.99
N ASP A 20 -10.81 47.18 -42.20
CA ASP A 20 -10.65 46.62 -43.53
C ASP A 20 -11.80 45.64 -43.76
N GLU A 21 -12.39 45.78 -44.94
CA GLU A 21 -13.58 45.14 -45.45
C GLU A 21 -13.44 43.61 -45.62
N GLU A 22 -14.59 42.95 -45.40
CA GLU A 22 -15.16 41.96 -46.32
C GLU A 22 -14.45 40.60 -46.52
N THR A 23 -15.01 39.56 -45.89
CA THR A 23 -15.68 38.44 -46.58
C THR A 23 -16.02 37.33 -45.58
N GLN A 24 -17.30 37.23 -45.21
CA GLN A 24 -17.87 35.99 -44.69
C GLN A 24 -18.01 34.99 -45.85
N PRO A 25 -17.77 33.70 -45.58
CA PRO A 25 -18.76 32.73 -45.95
C PRO A 25 -19.25 31.98 -44.72
N GLN A 26 -20.54 32.16 -44.48
CA GLN A 26 -21.38 31.27 -43.71
C GLN A 26 -21.30 29.84 -44.26
N ALA A 27 -20.90 28.89 -43.43
CA ALA A 27 -21.25 27.49 -43.61
C ALA A 27 -21.31 26.81 -42.24
N GLU A 28 -22.54 26.60 -41.76
CA GLU A 28 -22.85 25.57 -40.77
C GLU A 28 -22.27 24.24 -41.23
N GLY A 29 -21.37 23.68 -40.42
CA GLY A 29 -21.02 22.28 -40.48
C GLY A 29 -21.11 21.74 -39.06
N PRO A 30 -22.01 20.79 -38.75
CA PRO A 30 -21.98 20.14 -37.45
C PRO A 30 -20.59 19.56 -37.27
N ALA A 31 -19.97 19.87 -36.13
CA ALA A 31 -18.67 19.36 -35.74
C ALA A 31 -18.61 17.85 -36.01
N LYS A 32 -17.96 17.45 -37.10
CA LYS A 32 -17.68 16.05 -37.39
C LYS A 32 -16.49 15.70 -36.51
N PRO A 33 -16.63 14.87 -35.46
CA PRO A 33 -15.46 14.34 -34.79
C PRO A 33 -14.69 13.54 -35.86
N LEU A 34 -13.54 14.07 -36.28
CA LEU A 34 -12.72 13.54 -37.38
C LEU A 34 -12.12 12.16 -37.11
N PHE A 35 -12.44 11.54 -35.98
CA PHE A 35 -12.04 10.17 -35.67
C PHE A 35 -13.20 9.45 -35.00
N THR A 36 -14.06 8.82 -35.79
CA THR A 36 -14.79 7.66 -35.30
C THR A 36 -13.82 6.47 -35.38
N PRO A 37 -13.25 5.99 -34.26
CA PRO A 37 -12.35 4.85 -34.30
C PRO A 37 -13.11 3.67 -34.91
N SER A 38 -12.55 3.07 -35.96
CA SER A 38 -13.19 1.93 -36.61
C SER A 38 -13.47 0.83 -35.58
N PRO A 39 -14.58 0.08 -35.70
CA PRO A 39 -14.99 -0.89 -34.68
C PRO A 39 -13.91 -1.96 -34.44
N ARG A 40 -13.06 -2.25 -35.45
CA ARG A 40 -11.89 -3.12 -35.33
C ARG A 40 -10.77 -2.52 -34.48
N ARG A 41 -10.44 -1.22 -34.67
CA ARG A 41 -9.45 -0.53 -33.84
C ARG A 41 -9.92 -0.40 -32.40
N ARG A 42 -11.21 -0.14 -32.16
CA ARG A 42 -11.79 -0.11 -30.80
C ARG A 42 -11.68 -1.45 -30.09
N ARG A 43 -11.97 -2.57 -30.79
CA ARG A 43 -11.80 -3.93 -30.23
C ARG A 43 -10.34 -4.27 -29.91
N LEU A 44 -9.41 -3.91 -30.79
CA LEU A 44 -7.97 -4.08 -30.57
C LEU A 44 -7.46 -3.25 -29.39
N LEU A 45 -7.90 -1.99 -29.28
CA LEU A 45 -7.59 -1.13 -28.13
C LEU A 45 -8.16 -1.70 -26.83
N SER A 46 -9.40 -2.20 -26.84
CA SER A 46 -10.01 -2.85 -25.67
C SER A 46 -9.26 -4.11 -25.28
N LEU A 47 -8.81 -4.93 -26.23
CA LEU A 47 -8.00 -6.12 -25.97
C LEU A 47 -6.61 -5.75 -25.43
N LEU A 48 -5.98 -4.70 -25.97
CA LEU A 48 -4.70 -4.18 -25.46
C LEU A 48 -4.82 -3.59 -24.07
N LEU A 49 -5.92 -2.89 -23.76
CA LEU A 49 -6.21 -2.39 -22.42
C LEU A 49 -6.49 -3.54 -21.44
N LEU A 50 -7.22 -4.58 -21.86
CA LEU A 50 -7.43 -5.77 -21.04
C LEU A 50 -6.12 -6.54 -20.81
N ALA A 51 -5.33 -6.72 -21.87
CA ALA A 51 -4.06 -7.43 -21.80
C ALA A 51 -3.01 -6.64 -20.99
N GLY A 52 -2.87 -5.34 -21.25
CA GLY A 52 -1.96 -4.46 -20.52
C GLY A 52 -2.40 -4.23 -19.08
N GLY A 53 -3.69 -4.02 -18.84
CA GLY A 53 -4.26 -3.93 -17.49
C GLY A 53 -4.12 -5.23 -16.71
N GLY A 54 -4.36 -6.39 -17.35
CA GLY A 54 -4.16 -7.71 -16.75
C GLY A 54 -2.71 -8.00 -16.40
N ALA A 55 -1.77 -7.65 -17.28
CA ALA A 55 -0.34 -7.82 -17.03
C ALA A 55 0.16 -6.95 -15.86
N ALA A 56 -0.28 -5.68 -15.79
CA ALA A 56 0.05 -4.79 -14.68
C ALA A 56 -0.52 -5.31 -13.34
N PHE A 57 -1.73 -5.86 -13.37
CA PHE A 57 -2.39 -6.42 -12.18
C PHE A 57 -1.65 -7.64 -11.63
N LEU A 58 -1.23 -8.56 -12.50
CA LEU A 58 -0.48 -9.75 -12.11
C LEU A 58 0.93 -9.41 -11.58
N SER A 59 1.57 -8.36 -12.11
CA SER A 59 2.90 -7.96 -11.67
C SER A 59 2.93 -7.33 -10.28
N LEU A 60 1.81 -6.77 -9.80
CA LEU A 60 1.75 -6.13 -8.48
C LEU A 60 1.39 -7.10 -7.37
N SER A 61 0.82 -8.28 -7.68
CA SER A 61 0.31 -9.23 -6.67
C SER A 61 1.33 -9.68 -5.62
N PRO A 62 2.64 -9.88 -5.92
CA PRO A 62 3.62 -10.30 -4.90
C PRO A 62 3.91 -9.20 -3.86
N HIS A 63 3.65 -7.94 -4.21
CA HIS A 63 3.96 -6.79 -3.37
C HIS A 63 2.80 -6.40 -2.45
N TRP A 64 1.63 -7.04 -2.60
CA TRP A 64 0.49 -6.76 -1.75
C TRP A 64 0.71 -7.33 -0.35
N PRO A 65 0.65 -6.49 0.70
CA PRO A 65 0.72 -6.98 2.06
C PRO A 65 -0.44 -7.93 2.35
N LYS A 66 -0.13 -9.13 2.85
CA LYS A 66 -1.11 -10.14 3.24
C LYS A 66 -1.08 -10.29 4.75
N GLU A 67 -2.25 -10.48 5.34
CA GLU A 67 -2.34 -10.79 6.77
C GLU A 67 -1.97 -12.26 6.98
N ARG A 68 -1.07 -12.52 7.92
CA ARG A 68 -0.55 -13.85 8.22
C ARG A 68 -0.63 -14.11 9.70
N SER A 69 -1.12 -15.28 10.07
CA SER A 69 -1.14 -15.74 11.45
C SER A 69 0.23 -16.29 11.84
N VAL A 70 0.74 -15.86 12.99
CA VAL A 70 2.02 -16.30 13.55
C VAL A 70 1.78 -16.85 14.95
N ASP A 71 2.20 -18.09 15.15
CA ASP A 71 2.17 -18.76 16.44
C ASP A 71 3.58 -18.85 17.01
N PHE A 72 3.83 -18.09 18.07
CA PHE A 72 5.06 -18.22 18.86
C PHE A 72 4.88 -19.30 19.90
N ARG A 73 5.61 -20.40 19.77
CA ARG A 73 5.56 -21.54 20.70
C ARG A 73 6.71 -21.42 21.69
N LEU A 74 6.39 -21.19 22.95
CA LEU A 74 7.36 -21.14 24.03
C LEU A 74 7.68 -22.59 24.45
N ASP A 75 8.74 -23.14 23.85
CA ASP A 75 9.25 -24.47 24.14
C ASP A 75 10.24 -24.37 25.32
N GLY A 76 10.02 -25.14 26.39
CA GLY A 76 10.91 -25.18 27.56
C GLY A 76 10.25 -24.66 28.85
N GLU A 77 11.04 -24.00 29.71
CA GLU A 77 10.58 -23.45 31.00
C GLU A 77 9.73 -22.18 30.82
N THR A 78 8.49 -22.34 30.35
CA THR A 78 7.53 -21.22 30.23
C THR A 78 7.28 -20.50 31.56
N GLY A 79 7.57 -21.16 32.68
CA GLY A 79 7.40 -20.59 34.01
C GLY A 79 8.31 -19.39 34.31
N THR A 80 9.45 -19.27 33.61
CA THR A 80 10.41 -18.17 33.84
C THR A 80 10.26 -17.01 32.86
N VAL A 81 9.50 -17.20 31.78
CA VAL A 81 9.31 -16.19 30.74
C VAL A 81 8.37 -15.09 31.25
N VAL A 82 8.84 -13.85 31.18
CA VAL A 82 8.09 -12.63 31.57
C VAL A 82 7.77 -11.75 30.36
N GLY A 83 8.36 -12.03 29.20
CA GLY A 83 8.00 -11.37 27.96
C GLY A 83 8.88 -11.79 26.80
N PHE A 84 8.53 -11.30 25.62
CA PHE A 84 9.43 -11.32 24.47
C PHE A 84 9.07 -10.22 23.48
N ASP A 85 10.09 -9.73 22.79
CA ASP A 85 9.99 -8.82 21.66
C ASP A 85 10.29 -9.57 20.37
N VAL A 86 9.62 -9.16 19.31
CA VAL A 86 9.80 -9.67 17.96
C VAL A 86 9.94 -8.50 17.02
N THR A 87 10.99 -8.52 16.19
CA THR A 87 11.23 -7.52 15.16
C THR A 87 11.41 -8.22 13.82
N TRP A 88 10.67 -7.76 12.83
CA TRP A 88 10.78 -8.22 11.44
C TRP A 88 11.59 -7.21 10.65
N SER A 89 12.57 -7.67 9.88
CA SER A 89 13.33 -6.87 8.92
C SER A 89 13.40 -7.61 7.58
N ARG A 90 13.58 -6.90 6.46
CA ARG A 90 13.75 -7.57 5.16
C ARG A 90 15.10 -8.29 5.10
N ALA A 91 15.12 -9.55 4.69
CA ALA A 91 16.35 -10.30 4.57
C ALA A 91 17.20 -9.81 3.39
N GLY A 92 18.52 -9.73 3.57
CA GLY A 92 19.48 -9.40 2.51
C GLY A 92 19.61 -7.91 2.17
N GLY A 93 18.92 -7.04 2.90
CA GLY A 93 19.09 -5.58 2.83
C GLY A 93 19.66 -5.00 4.12
N GLU A 94 19.68 -3.67 4.21
CA GLU A 94 19.90 -2.99 5.48
C GLU A 94 18.81 -3.41 6.49
N ALA A 95 19.20 -3.69 7.73
CA ALA A 95 18.35 -4.29 8.76
C ALA A 95 17.31 -3.29 9.33
N GLU A 96 16.56 -2.65 8.44
CA GLU A 96 15.47 -1.76 8.80
C GLU A 96 14.27 -2.57 9.29
N ALA A 97 13.80 -2.27 10.49
CA ALA A 97 12.63 -2.90 11.07
C ALA A 97 11.37 -2.50 10.27
N VAL A 98 10.67 -3.48 9.73
CA VAL A 98 9.41 -3.28 8.99
C VAL A 98 8.18 -3.54 9.86
N SER A 99 8.32 -4.29 10.95
CA SER A 99 7.25 -4.57 11.90
C SER A 99 7.83 -5.02 13.25
N GLY A 100 7.12 -4.77 14.34
CA GLY A 100 7.54 -5.17 15.68
C GLY A 100 6.36 -5.51 16.57
N SER A 101 6.56 -6.40 17.54
CA SER A 101 5.56 -6.77 18.54
C SER A 101 6.23 -7.10 19.86
N SER A 102 5.61 -6.65 20.96
CA SER A 102 6.10 -6.89 22.32
C SER A 102 5.01 -7.55 23.14
N PHE A 103 5.37 -8.61 23.86
CA PHE A 103 4.47 -9.38 24.70
C PHE A 103 5.02 -9.45 26.10
N HIS A 104 4.18 -9.20 27.10
CA HIS A 104 4.56 -9.21 28.50
C HIS A 104 3.59 -10.05 29.32
N PHE A 105 4.14 -10.76 30.31
CA PHE A 105 3.42 -11.70 31.16
C PHE A 105 3.91 -11.56 32.60
N GLU A 106 3.01 -11.84 33.53
CA GLU A 106 3.42 -12.07 34.91
C GLU A 106 4.29 -13.34 35.02
N PRO A 107 5.25 -13.40 35.95
CA PRO A 107 6.06 -14.59 36.18
C PRO A 107 5.20 -15.84 36.36
N GLY A 108 5.52 -16.92 35.64
CA GLY A 108 4.75 -18.16 35.68
C GLY A 108 3.42 -18.15 34.91
N ARG A 109 3.06 -17.04 34.25
CA ARG A 109 1.77 -16.87 33.55
C ARG A 109 1.91 -16.78 32.03
N ALA A 110 3.13 -16.89 31.49
CA ALA A 110 3.33 -16.94 30.05
C ALA A 110 2.59 -18.16 29.44
N PRO A 111 1.77 -17.96 28.39
CA PRO A 111 1.09 -19.06 27.71
C PRO A 111 2.11 -19.92 26.95
N LYS A 112 1.75 -21.16 26.62
CA LYS A 112 2.62 -22.01 25.79
C LYS A 112 2.69 -21.55 24.33
N ILE A 113 1.63 -20.90 23.85
CA ILE A 113 1.51 -20.41 22.49
C ILE A 113 0.95 -18.99 22.55
N VAL A 114 1.60 -18.06 21.86
CA VAL A 114 1.10 -16.71 21.61
C VAL A 114 0.73 -16.60 20.15
N HIS A 115 -0.56 -16.38 19.89
CA HIS A 115 -1.09 -16.16 18.55
C HIS A 115 -1.10 -14.67 18.25
N THR A 116 -0.59 -14.28 17.08
CA THR A 116 -0.67 -12.91 16.57
C THR A 116 -0.85 -12.93 15.06
N SER A 117 -1.11 -11.77 14.46
CA SER A 117 -1.00 -11.58 13.01
C SER A 117 0.08 -10.58 12.65
N VAL A 118 0.60 -10.70 11.43
CA VAL A 118 1.53 -9.74 10.83
C VAL A 118 1.06 -9.42 9.41
N HIS A 119 1.17 -8.15 9.01
CA HIS A 119 0.76 -7.69 7.68
C HIS A 119 1.98 -7.38 6.83
N LEU A 120 2.45 -8.38 6.07
CA LEU A 120 3.67 -8.27 5.27
C LEU A 120 3.45 -8.85 3.86
N PRO A 121 4.09 -8.28 2.83
CA PRO A 121 4.16 -8.88 1.51
C PRO A 121 4.87 -10.23 1.52
N ASP A 122 4.74 -10.95 0.41
CA ASP A 122 5.53 -12.16 0.19
C ASP A 122 7.01 -11.79 0.02
N GLY A 123 7.90 -12.58 0.60
CA GLY A 123 9.34 -12.32 0.57
C GLY A 123 10.11 -12.94 1.72
N SER A 124 11.42 -12.72 1.73
CA SER A 124 12.30 -13.19 2.79
C SER A 124 12.51 -12.13 3.87
N TYR A 125 12.36 -12.53 5.12
CA TYR A 125 12.46 -11.67 6.30
C TYR A 125 13.41 -12.27 7.32
N ALA A 126 14.18 -11.42 7.98
CA ALA A 126 14.85 -11.76 9.22
C ALA A 126 13.92 -11.43 10.39
N LEU A 127 13.86 -12.36 11.33
CA LEU A 127 13.04 -12.31 12.53
C LEU A 127 13.98 -12.32 13.72
N ASP A 128 14.12 -11.17 14.36
CA ASP A 128 14.90 -10.97 15.57
C ASP A 128 13.97 -11.08 16.77
N ILE A 129 14.27 -12.02 17.67
CA ILE A 129 13.44 -12.31 18.84
C ILE A 129 14.29 -12.16 20.09
N ARG A 130 13.81 -11.38 21.04
CA ARG A 130 14.42 -11.21 22.37
C ARG A 130 13.45 -11.74 23.41
N ILE A 131 13.83 -12.77 24.14
CA ILE A 131 13.02 -13.40 25.19
C ILE A 131 13.52 -12.91 26.53
N ASP A 132 12.63 -12.31 27.31
CA ASP A 132 12.90 -11.89 28.67
C ASP A 132 12.40 -12.95 29.65
N ARG A 133 13.33 -13.46 30.46
CA ARG A 133 13.07 -14.32 31.59
C ARG A 133 13.34 -13.57 32.89
N ALA A 134 12.84 -14.08 34.01
CA ALA A 134 12.96 -13.42 35.31
C ALA A 134 14.41 -13.14 35.74
N ASP A 135 15.37 -13.94 35.27
CA ASP A 135 16.79 -13.89 35.65
C ASP A 135 17.75 -13.53 34.49
N ARG A 136 17.28 -13.60 33.24
CA ARG A 136 18.11 -13.38 32.04
C ARG A 136 17.30 -12.98 30.82
N SER A 137 17.99 -12.50 29.78
CA SER A 137 17.41 -12.32 28.45
C SER A 137 18.18 -13.15 27.44
N ASP A 138 17.44 -13.85 26.58
CA ASP A 138 17.99 -14.64 25.47
C ASP A 138 17.61 -13.95 24.15
N SER A 139 18.48 -13.98 23.13
CA SER A 139 18.15 -13.48 21.80
C SER A 139 18.39 -14.54 20.73
N MET A 140 17.54 -14.54 19.71
CA MET A 140 17.71 -15.38 18.53
C MET A 140 17.31 -14.63 17.27
N GLN A 141 17.97 -14.97 16.17
CA GLN A 141 17.64 -14.47 14.85
C GLN A 141 17.32 -15.65 13.92
N ARG A 142 16.29 -15.50 13.08
CA ARG A 142 15.92 -16.50 12.08
C ARG A 142 15.51 -15.86 10.78
N THR A 143 15.87 -16.49 9.67
CA THR A 143 15.36 -16.11 8.35
C THR A 143 14.14 -16.95 8.01
N LEU A 144 13.07 -16.29 7.59
CA LEU A 144 11.81 -16.91 7.16
C LEU A 144 11.43 -16.38 5.77
N THR A 145 10.89 -17.24 4.92
CA THR A 145 10.33 -16.83 3.64
C THR A 145 8.81 -16.90 3.73
N LEU A 146 8.17 -15.73 3.64
CA LEU A 146 6.72 -15.58 3.53
C LEU A 146 6.33 -15.85 2.07
N GLY A 147 5.71 -17.00 1.82
CA GLY A 147 5.13 -17.38 0.52
C GLY A 147 3.62 -17.50 0.64
N ASP A 148 3.01 -18.59 0.18
CA ASP A 148 1.54 -18.79 0.29
C ASP A 148 1.07 -19.34 1.64
N ALA A 149 1.99 -19.58 2.59
CA ALA A 149 1.62 -20.07 3.92
C ALA A 149 0.85 -19.00 4.72
N GLU A 150 -0.41 -19.29 5.05
CA GLU A 150 -1.27 -18.41 5.84
C GLU A 150 -0.91 -18.41 7.33
N GLN A 151 -0.36 -19.53 7.82
CA GLN A 151 0.03 -19.72 9.21
C GLN A 151 1.50 -20.11 9.34
N ILE A 152 2.19 -19.48 10.28
CA ILE A 152 3.62 -19.68 10.54
C ILE A 152 3.79 -20.02 12.01
N THR A 153 4.56 -21.07 12.30
CA THR A 153 4.88 -21.45 13.68
C THR A 153 6.36 -21.21 13.96
N VAL A 154 6.65 -20.45 15.00
CA VAL A 154 8.01 -20.10 15.42
C VAL A 154 8.27 -20.66 16.82
N PRO A 155 9.10 -21.71 16.96
CA PRO A 155 9.47 -22.22 18.27
C PRO A 155 10.53 -21.32 18.92
N LEU A 156 10.20 -20.85 20.11
CA LEU A 156 11.02 -20.05 21.03
C LEU A 156 11.61 -21.00 22.07
N ARG A 157 12.94 -21.06 22.19
CA ARG A 157 13.68 -21.97 23.08
C ARG A 157 14.60 -21.17 23.97
#